data_AF-A0AAE0F1G2-F1
#
_entry.id   AF-A0AAE0F1G2-F1
#
_cell.length_a   1.000
_cell.length_b   1.000
_cell.length_c   1.000
_cell.angle_alpha   90.00
_cell.angle_beta   90.00
_cell.angle_gamma   90.00
#
_symmetry.space_group_name_H-M   'P 1'
#
loop_
_entity.id
_entity.type
_entity.pdbx_description
1 polymer ?
#
loop_
_entity_poly.entity_id
_entity_poly.type
_entity_poly.pdbx_seq_one_letter_code
_entity_poly.pdbx_strand_id
1 'polypeptide(L)'
;MWPSAVLLTVLAALLASAAESGIPAPTPRIWAHCCVRKYDAMYPNCENLGDGFYDINVQDAMTNCLDTPGCNGFSFSAHAQNGYGWYKQSCYPDDSNNGYDYSGSHGYYECIKFPLRSKFGFCLETEGDGRAATKVHMSSCDSSKLEQKWQYDGTMISSAKFPGMCLDAAERNSDGGLVHLWNCDPSIRNQHWRITDSGGDHVEIKATHGKCLDVSHNTRNTEGGLVHMWSCGGQTNDNQKWVQEYETDAAEKRAQLVAFYQKYKPEQVEQVDAIMEAYTVQAIKQTCMARYNADPFQKRPIIAW
;
A
#
# COMPACT_ATOMS: atom_id res chain seq x y z
N MET A 1 -30.76 32.34 4.11
CA MET A 1 -29.80 33.04 3.23
C MET A 1 -28.64 33.53 4.08
N TRP A 2 -27.53 32.79 4.05
CA TRP A 2 -26.23 33.22 4.55
C TRP A 2 -25.30 33.20 3.33
N PRO A 3 -24.54 34.27 3.02
CA PRO A 3 -23.94 34.40 1.70
C PRO A 3 -22.58 33.70 1.59
N SER A 4 -22.37 33.12 0.41
CA SER A 4 -21.25 32.29 -0.07
C SER A 4 -19.87 32.95 -0.12
N ALA A 5 -19.60 33.99 0.68
CA ALA A 5 -18.36 34.77 0.64
C ALA A 5 -17.25 34.26 1.58
N VAL A 6 -17.60 33.45 2.59
CA VAL A 6 -16.63 32.97 3.61
C VAL A 6 -15.82 31.76 3.11
N LEU A 7 -16.38 30.93 2.22
CA LEU A 7 -15.70 29.73 1.73
C LEU A 7 -14.66 30.04 0.64
N LEU A 8 -14.93 31.05 -0.20
CA LEU A 8 -14.00 31.49 -1.26
C LEU A 8 -12.76 32.19 -0.68
N THR A 9 -12.89 32.87 0.46
CA THR A 9 -11.78 33.55 1.14
C THR A 9 -10.87 32.58 1.89
N VAL A 10 -11.41 31.48 2.45
CA VAL A 10 -10.59 30.42 3.08
C VAL A 10 -9.78 29.65 2.04
N LEU A 11 -10.35 29.35 0.87
CA LEU A 11 -9.66 28.65 -0.22
C LEU A 11 -8.56 29.52 -0.87
N ALA A 12 -8.83 30.82 -1.07
CA ALA A 12 -7.83 31.76 -1.58
C ALA A 12 -6.70 32.05 -0.58
N ALA A 13 -6.99 32.09 0.73
CA ALA A 13 -5.97 32.26 1.77
C ALA A 13 -5.06 31.03 1.90
N LEU A 14 -5.60 29.81 1.73
CA LEU A 14 -4.82 28.57 1.71
C LEU A 14 -3.89 28.47 0.48
N LEU A 15 -4.34 28.98 -0.67
CA LEU A 15 -3.54 29.00 -1.91
C LEU A 15 -2.49 30.12 -1.93
N ALA A 16 -2.80 31.31 -1.38
CA ALA A 16 -1.83 32.41 -1.27
C ALA A 16 -0.74 32.14 -0.22
N SER A 17 -1.08 31.50 0.91
CA SER A 17 -0.13 31.08 1.94
C SER A 17 0.93 30.07 1.45
N ALA A 18 0.64 29.32 0.38
CA ALA A 18 1.54 28.32 -0.16
C ALA A 18 2.59 28.91 -1.12
N ALA A 19 2.35 30.11 -1.67
CA ALA A 19 3.22 30.72 -2.68
C ALA A 19 4.29 31.67 -2.10
N GLU A 20 4.07 32.26 -0.93
CA GLU A 20 4.99 33.27 -0.34
C GLU A 20 5.92 32.73 0.76
N SER A 21 5.78 31.46 1.15
CA SER A 21 6.39 30.93 2.38
C SER A 21 7.75 30.25 2.21
N GLY A 22 8.33 30.23 1.00
CA GLY A 22 9.63 29.57 0.77
C GLY A 22 9.63 28.09 1.20
N ILE A 23 8.46 27.45 1.21
CA ILE A 23 8.29 26.06 1.64
C ILE A 23 8.97 25.18 0.58
N PRO A 24 9.96 24.35 0.96
CA PRO A 24 10.58 23.44 0.02
C PRO A 24 9.51 22.52 -0.57
N ALA A 25 9.63 22.24 -1.87
CA ALA A 25 8.77 21.29 -2.59
C ALA A 25 8.51 20.03 -1.73
N PRO A 26 7.27 19.49 -1.74
CA PRO A 26 6.92 18.36 -0.87
C PRO A 26 7.94 17.23 -1.03
N THR A 27 8.66 16.97 0.05
CA THR A 27 9.65 15.89 0.20
C THR A 27 8.99 14.50 0.08
N PRO A 28 9.77 13.45 -0.21
CA PRO A 28 9.39 12.45 -1.19
C PRO A 28 8.30 11.46 -0.75
N ARG A 29 7.53 11.03 -1.75
CA ARG A 29 6.37 10.15 -1.72
C ARG A 29 6.81 8.69 -1.50
N ILE A 30 6.77 8.17 -0.27
CA ILE A 30 6.92 6.73 0.02
C ILE A 30 5.54 6.17 0.38
N TRP A 31 4.99 5.31 -0.48
CA TRP A 31 3.58 4.90 -0.45
C TRP A 31 3.45 3.49 0.20
N ALA A 32 2.32 3.29 0.89
CA ALA A 32 1.69 2.05 1.38
C ALA A 32 2.41 1.14 2.41
N HIS A 33 2.43 1.56 3.68
CA HIS A 33 2.65 0.71 4.86
C HIS A 33 1.48 0.79 5.84
N CYS A 34 0.25 0.58 5.39
CA CYS A 34 -0.85 0.81 6.30
C CYS A 34 -2.04 -0.09 6.12
N CYS A 35 -2.65 -0.38 7.28
CA CYS A 35 -3.98 -0.88 7.36
C CYS A 35 -4.93 0.30 7.58
N VAL A 36 -6.00 0.35 6.80
CA VAL A 36 -6.99 1.43 6.83
C VAL A 36 -8.32 0.86 7.30
N ARG A 37 -9.07 1.63 8.08
CA ARG A 37 -10.43 1.24 8.46
C ARG A 37 -11.28 1.18 7.19
N LYS A 38 -11.61 -0.03 6.76
CA LYS A 38 -12.48 -0.27 5.61
C LYS A 38 -13.94 -0.18 6.04
N TYR A 39 -14.24 -0.72 7.23
CA TYR A 39 -15.58 -0.84 7.78
C TYR A 39 -15.58 -0.55 9.28
N ASP A 40 -16.67 0.03 9.83
CA ASP A 40 -16.71 0.50 11.23
C ASP A 40 -17.47 -0.44 12.18
N ALA A 41 -18.52 -1.12 11.68
CA ALA A 41 -19.38 -2.00 12.48
C ALA A 41 -19.77 -3.30 11.73
N MET A 42 -19.00 -3.61 10.70
CA MET A 42 -19.13 -4.78 9.85
C MET A 42 -17.73 -5.26 9.48
N TYR A 43 -17.59 -6.54 9.19
CA TYR A 43 -16.32 -7.10 8.73
C TYR A 43 -16.56 -8.24 7.75
N PRO A 44 -15.66 -8.45 6.78
CA PRO A 44 -15.78 -9.55 5.83
C PRO A 44 -15.55 -10.88 6.54
N ASN A 45 -16.12 -11.94 5.99
CA ASN A 45 -15.83 -13.30 6.42
C ASN A 45 -14.40 -13.65 6.06
N CYS A 46 -13.60 -13.83 7.11
CA CYS A 46 -12.18 -14.09 7.07
C CYS A 46 -11.85 -15.17 8.09
N GLU A 47 -10.74 -15.88 7.86
CA GLU A 47 -10.15 -16.75 8.86
C GLU A 47 -9.43 -15.91 9.92
N ASN A 48 -9.53 -16.31 11.18
CA ASN A 48 -8.70 -15.72 12.24
C ASN A 48 -7.26 -16.21 12.07
N LEU A 49 -6.33 -15.28 12.10
CA LEU A 49 -4.89 -15.55 12.14
C LEU A 49 -4.44 -15.57 13.60
N GLY A 50 -4.37 -16.78 14.17
CA GLY A 50 -3.99 -16.97 15.56
C GLY A 50 -5.06 -16.51 16.56
N ASP A 51 -4.61 -16.25 17.79
CA ASP A 51 -5.46 -15.81 18.89
C ASP A 51 -5.85 -14.33 18.75
N GLY A 52 -6.93 -13.97 19.44
CA GLY A 52 -7.36 -12.57 19.52
C GLY A 52 -6.40 -11.73 20.34
N PHE A 53 -6.37 -10.43 20.04
CA PHE A 53 -5.67 -9.44 20.84
C PHE A 53 -6.67 -8.65 21.70
N TYR A 54 -6.22 -8.16 22.85
CA TYR A 54 -7.05 -7.47 23.83
C TYR A 54 -6.34 -6.25 24.41
N ASP A 55 -7.10 -5.19 24.62
CA ASP A 55 -6.65 -3.94 25.24
C ASP A 55 -5.41 -3.34 24.59
N ILE A 56 -5.36 -3.38 23.26
CA ILE A 56 -4.30 -2.72 22.48
C ILE A 56 -4.85 -1.50 21.76
N ASN A 57 -3.96 -0.54 21.51
CA ASN A 57 -4.28 0.61 20.69
C ASN A 57 -4.51 0.17 19.24
N VAL A 58 -5.46 0.79 18.55
CA VAL A 58 -5.76 0.49 17.14
C VAL A 58 -4.54 0.68 16.24
N GLN A 59 -3.65 1.61 16.56
CA GLN A 59 -2.41 1.83 15.83
C GLN A 59 -1.40 0.71 16.04
N ASP A 60 -1.35 0.14 17.24
CA ASP A 60 -0.51 -1.02 17.55
C ASP A 60 -1.09 -2.28 16.89
N ALA A 61 -2.43 -2.41 16.81
CA ALA A 61 -3.08 -3.46 16.02
C ALA A 61 -2.68 -3.38 14.54
N MET A 62 -2.61 -2.18 13.95
CA MET A 62 -2.10 -2.00 12.59
C MET A 62 -0.65 -2.44 12.45
N THR A 63 0.24 -1.97 13.34
CA THR A 63 1.67 -2.33 13.31
C THR A 63 1.86 -3.83 13.45
N ASN A 64 1.22 -4.44 14.44
CA ASN A 64 1.32 -5.87 14.67
C ASN A 64 0.78 -6.69 13.49
N CYS A 65 -0.31 -6.26 12.83
CA CYS A 65 -0.80 -6.95 11.64
C CYS A 65 0.22 -6.86 10.49
N LEU A 66 0.83 -5.70 10.27
CA LEU A 66 1.89 -5.56 9.25
C LEU A 66 3.11 -6.45 9.57
N ASP A 67 3.45 -6.59 10.84
CA ASP A 67 4.57 -7.43 11.30
C ASP A 67 4.21 -8.93 11.40
N THR A 68 2.93 -9.29 11.26
CA THR A 68 2.46 -10.69 11.37
C THR A 68 2.35 -11.30 9.96
N PRO A 69 3.20 -12.30 9.63
CA PRO A 69 3.15 -12.97 8.33
C PRO A 69 1.75 -13.54 8.05
N GLY A 70 1.19 -13.17 6.89
CA GLY A 70 -0.12 -13.62 6.44
C GLY A 70 -1.31 -12.79 6.93
N CYS A 71 -1.11 -11.79 7.79
CA CYS A 71 -2.18 -10.87 8.18
C CYS A 71 -2.57 -9.98 7.00
N ASN A 72 -3.85 -9.96 6.64
CA ASN A 72 -4.40 -9.14 5.55
C ASN A 72 -5.24 -7.97 6.07
N GLY A 73 -5.45 -7.94 7.37
CA GLY A 73 -6.30 -6.98 8.05
C GLY A 73 -6.64 -7.49 9.44
N PHE A 74 -7.49 -6.77 10.16
CA PHE A 74 -7.94 -7.20 11.48
C PHE A 74 -9.33 -6.67 11.78
N SER A 75 -10.11 -7.43 12.54
CA SER A 75 -11.28 -6.88 13.21
C SER A 75 -10.84 -6.06 14.42
N PHE A 76 -11.56 -5.00 14.75
CA PHE A 76 -11.26 -4.18 15.91
C PHE A 76 -12.54 -3.60 16.50
N SER A 77 -12.59 -3.41 17.82
CA SER A 77 -13.74 -2.81 18.50
C SER A 77 -14.19 -1.50 17.83
N ALA A 78 -15.47 -1.43 17.46
CA ALA A 78 -16.05 -0.31 16.71
C ALA A 78 -15.92 1.00 17.50
N HIS A 79 -15.58 2.09 16.81
CA HIS A 79 -15.44 3.44 17.39
C HIS A 79 -14.48 3.56 18.60
N ALA A 80 -13.56 2.61 18.78
CA ALA A 80 -12.65 2.58 19.92
C ALA A 80 -11.22 2.95 19.50
N GLN A 81 -10.47 3.58 20.42
CA GLN A 81 -9.01 3.78 20.25
C GLN A 81 -8.20 2.63 20.86
N ASN A 82 -8.66 2.08 21.98
CA ASN A 82 -8.14 0.85 22.57
C ASN A 82 -9.27 -0.17 22.57
N GLY A 83 -8.96 -1.41 22.26
CA GLY A 83 -9.98 -2.43 22.08
C GLY A 83 -9.40 -3.80 21.88
N TYR A 84 -10.25 -4.70 21.40
CA TYR A 84 -9.92 -6.08 21.11
C TYR A 84 -10.36 -6.46 19.70
N GLY A 85 -9.86 -7.58 19.23
CA GLY A 85 -10.09 -8.03 17.88
C GLY A 85 -9.25 -9.24 17.49
N TRP A 86 -9.26 -9.55 16.20
CA TRP A 86 -8.51 -10.66 15.63
C TRP A 86 -7.80 -10.21 14.37
N TYR A 87 -6.54 -10.58 14.24
CA TYR A 87 -5.86 -10.57 12.94
C TYR A 87 -6.59 -11.52 12.00
N LYS A 88 -6.71 -11.10 10.74
CA LYS A 88 -7.49 -11.79 9.72
C LYS A 88 -6.58 -12.17 8.56
N GLN A 89 -6.84 -13.34 8.01
CA GLN A 89 -6.26 -13.83 6.77
C GLN A 89 -7.36 -14.40 5.87
N SER A 90 -7.03 -14.72 4.62
CA SER A 90 -7.94 -15.42 3.70
C SER A 90 -9.33 -14.77 3.58
N CYS A 91 -9.40 -13.43 3.62
CA CYS A 91 -10.67 -12.72 3.51
C CYS A 91 -11.27 -12.89 2.11
N TYR A 92 -12.52 -13.33 2.04
CA TYR A 92 -13.23 -13.48 0.76
C TYR A 92 -13.90 -12.15 0.37
N PRO A 93 -13.50 -11.51 -0.73
CA PRO A 93 -14.21 -10.35 -1.26
C PRO A 93 -15.37 -10.85 -2.12
N ASP A 94 -16.43 -11.32 -1.48
CA ASP A 94 -17.69 -11.56 -2.18
C ASP A 94 -18.74 -10.61 -1.60
N ASP A 95 -19.22 -9.68 -2.43
CA ASP A 95 -20.31 -8.76 -2.11
C ASP A 95 -21.68 -9.45 -2.06
N SER A 96 -21.72 -10.78 -2.06
CA SER A 96 -22.91 -11.57 -1.78
C SER A 96 -23.33 -11.52 -0.31
N ASN A 97 -24.61 -11.80 -0.05
CA ASN A 97 -25.25 -11.73 1.28
C ASN A 97 -24.63 -12.61 2.38
N ASN A 98 -23.66 -13.48 2.05
CA ASN A 98 -22.95 -14.35 2.99
C ASN A 98 -21.48 -13.95 3.19
N GLY A 99 -21.04 -12.82 2.64
CA GLY A 99 -19.64 -12.37 2.69
C GLY A 99 -19.29 -11.51 3.91
N TYR A 100 -20.27 -11.03 4.67
CA TYR A 100 -20.05 -10.07 5.76
C TYR A 100 -20.85 -10.40 7.02
N ASP A 101 -20.20 -10.22 8.16
CA ASP A 101 -20.83 -10.30 9.47
C ASP A 101 -21.17 -8.90 10.00
N TYR A 102 -22.39 -8.76 10.52
CA TYR A 102 -22.86 -7.55 11.19
C TYR A 102 -23.01 -7.80 12.68
N SER A 103 -22.01 -7.40 13.46
CA SER A 103 -22.05 -7.52 14.92
C SER A 103 -22.40 -6.22 15.63
N GLY A 104 -22.28 -5.06 14.96
CA GLY A 104 -22.38 -3.74 15.58
C GLY A 104 -21.24 -3.40 16.55
N SER A 105 -20.43 -4.39 16.96
CA SER A 105 -19.41 -4.26 18.01
C SER A 105 -17.99 -4.13 17.46
N HIS A 106 -17.75 -4.54 16.21
CA HIS A 106 -16.43 -4.52 15.58
C HIS A 106 -16.50 -4.02 14.14
N GLY A 107 -15.50 -3.26 13.75
CA GLY A 107 -15.19 -2.91 12.37
C GLY A 107 -14.06 -3.77 11.80
N TYR A 108 -13.63 -3.42 10.59
CA TYR A 108 -12.53 -4.07 9.89
C TYR A 108 -11.53 -3.06 9.38
N TYR A 109 -10.26 -3.36 9.62
CA TYR A 109 -9.11 -2.66 9.07
C TYR A 109 -8.46 -3.55 8.01
N GLU A 110 -8.36 -3.07 6.78
CA GLU A 110 -7.73 -3.78 5.67
C GLU A 110 -6.29 -3.29 5.51
N CYS A 111 -5.33 -4.22 5.51
CA CYS A 111 -3.94 -3.91 5.18
C CYS A 111 -3.78 -3.87 3.67
N ILE A 112 -3.30 -2.73 3.18
CA ILE A 112 -3.35 -2.43 1.76
C ILE A 112 -2.38 -3.36 1.01
N LYS A 113 -2.93 -4.08 0.05
CA LYS A 113 -2.20 -4.80 -0.99
C LYS A 113 -2.26 -3.99 -2.27
N PHE A 114 -1.15 -3.86 -2.97
CA PHE A 114 -1.05 -3.05 -4.17
C PHE A 114 -0.36 -3.83 -5.30
N PRO A 115 -0.76 -3.62 -6.56
CA PRO A 115 0.05 -4.00 -7.70
C PRO A 115 1.37 -3.22 -7.72
N LEU A 116 2.43 -3.90 -8.11
CA LEU A 116 3.72 -3.29 -8.44
C LEU A 116 3.82 -3.16 -9.95
N ARG A 117 3.36 -2.03 -10.48
CA ARG A 117 3.36 -1.77 -11.92
C ARG A 117 4.66 -1.14 -12.35
N SER A 118 5.33 -1.67 -13.35
CA SER A 118 6.48 -1.01 -13.98
C SER A 118 6.05 0.24 -14.75
N LYS A 119 6.98 1.16 -15.00
CA LYS A 119 6.75 2.31 -15.89
C LYS A 119 6.22 1.94 -17.29
N PHE A 120 6.42 0.70 -17.73
CA PHE A 120 6.01 0.20 -19.06
C PHE A 120 4.61 -0.40 -19.08
N GLY A 121 3.90 -0.37 -17.94
CA GLY A 121 2.48 -0.70 -17.88
C GLY A 121 2.16 -2.15 -17.50
N PHE A 122 3.16 -2.99 -17.28
CA PHE A 122 3.02 -4.36 -16.80
C PHE A 122 3.18 -4.44 -15.28
N CYS A 123 2.52 -5.40 -14.65
CA CYS A 123 2.52 -5.65 -13.21
C CYS A 123 3.42 -6.83 -12.85
N LEU A 124 4.11 -6.73 -11.71
CA LEU A 124 4.86 -7.83 -11.13
C LEU A 124 3.88 -8.94 -10.70
N GLU A 125 4.04 -10.13 -11.25
CA GLU A 125 3.17 -11.29 -11.03
C GLU A 125 4.00 -12.50 -10.57
N THR A 126 3.46 -13.25 -9.61
CA THR A 126 3.96 -14.59 -9.28
C THR A 126 3.31 -15.67 -10.14
N GLU A 127 4.09 -16.64 -10.59
CA GLU A 127 3.63 -17.79 -11.38
C GLU A 127 4.06 -19.11 -10.72
N GLY A 128 3.10 -19.94 -10.32
CA GLY A 128 3.37 -21.26 -9.73
C GLY A 128 2.45 -21.61 -8.57
N ASP A 129 2.95 -22.45 -7.66
CA ASP A 129 2.18 -23.02 -6.54
C ASP A 129 2.57 -22.46 -5.17
N GLY A 130 3.39 -21.41 -5.12
CA GLY A 130 3.79 -20.76 -3.88
C GLY A 130 4.86 -21.50 -3.09
N ARG A 131 5.59 -22.43 -3.71
CA ARG A 131 6.77 -23.06 -3.10
C ARG A 131 8.02 -22.18 -3.23
N ALA A 132 9.05 -22.52 -2.45
CA ALA A 132 10.35 -21.90 -2.54
C ALA A 132 10.88 -21.93 -4.00
N ALA A 133 11.39 -20.79 -4.47
CA ALA A 133 11.75 -20.50 -5.85
C ALA A 133 10.59 -20.37 -6.85
N THR A 134 9.37 -20.09 -6.39
CA THR A 134 8.26 -19.69 -7.30
C THR A 134 8.67 -18.46 -8.09
N LYS A 135 8.42 -18.49 -9.40
CA LYS A 135 8.87 -17.47 -10.35
C LYS A 135 8.09 -16.16 -10.17
N VAL A 136 8.78 -15.04 -10.33
CA VAL A 136 8.16 -13.73 -10.55
C VAL A 136 8.49 -13.21 -11.95
N HIS A 137 7.57 -12.49 -12.57
CA HIS A 137 7.72 -11.94 -13.90
C HIS A 137 6.79 -10.75 -14.13
N MET A 138 6.93 -10.08 -15.27
CA MET A 138 6.01 -9.01 -15.69
C MET A 138 4.85 -9.58 -16.49
N SER A 139 3.63 -9.23 -16.10
CA SER A 139 2.38 -9.66 -16.72
C SER A 139 1.44 -8.48 -16.95
N SER A 140 0.52 -8.61 -17.90
CA SER A 140 -0.51 -7.60 -18.14
C SER A 140 -1.32 -7.36 -16.86
N CYS A 141 -1.44 -6.10 -16.43
CA CYS A 141 -2.11 -5.77 -15.18
C CYS A 141 -3.59 -6.18 -15.19
N ASP A 142 -4.02 -6.88 -14.15
CA ASP A 142 -5.38 -7.35 -13.91
C ASP A 142 -5.69 -7.20 -12.41
N SER A 143 -6.57 -6.25 -12.09
CA SER A 143 -6.94 -5.92 -10.71
C SER A 143 -7.68 -7.04 -9.97
N SER A 144 -8.17 -8.05 -10.69
CA SER A 144 -8.82 -9.20 -10.06
C SER A 144 -7.81 -10.25 -9.56
N LYS A 145 -6.55 -10.23 -10.02
CA LYS A 145 -5.56 -11.25 -9.71
C LYS A 145 -4.83 -10.97 -8.41
N LEU A 146 -4.89 -11.92 -7.47
CA LEU A 146 -4.11 -11.85 -6.23
C LEU A 146 -2.61 -12.08 -6.48
N GLU A 147 -2.25 -12.78 -7.55
CA GLU A 147 -0.88 -13.06 -8.00
C GLU A 147 -0.10 -11.80 -8.33
N GLN A 148 -0.80 -10.70 -8.63
CA GLN A 148 -0.22 -9.40 -8.95
C GLN A 148 -0.19 -8.44 -7.76
N LYS A 149 -0.74 -8.85 -6.61
CA LYS A 149 -0.88 -7.99 -5.43
C LYS A 149 0.20 -8.30 -4.40
N TRP A 150 0.76 -7.24 -3.84
CA TRP A 150 1.91 -7.28 -2.93
C TRP A 150 1.64 -6.46 -1.69
N GLN A 151 2.24 -6.85 -0.57
CA GLN A 151 2.20 -6.11 0.68
C GLN A 151 3.62 -5.81 1.13
N TYR A 152 3.88 -4.57 1.54
CA TYR A 152 5.20 -4.14 2.02
C TYR A 152 5.09 -3.71 3.49
N ASP A 153 5.86 -4.35 4.38
CA ASP A 153 5.75 -4.15 5.84
C ASP A 153 6.71 -3.05 6.39
N GLY A 154 7.66 -2.61 5.59
CA GLY A 154 8.74 -1.69 5.99
C GLY A 154 10.11 -2.23 5.58
N THR A 155 10.16 -3.55 5.40
CA THR A 155 11.38 -4.33 5.17
C THR A 155 11.14 -5.38 4.09
N MET A 156 10.09 -6.19 4.16
CA MET A 156 9.83 -7.29 3.22
C MET A 156 8.62 -7.01 2.33
N ILE A 157 8.68 -7.47 1.09
CA ILE A 157 7.56 -7.43 0.13
C ILE A 157 6.98 -8.85 0.05
N SER A 158 5.77 -9.06 0.55
CA SER A 158 5.10 -10.35 0.61
C SER A 158 4.01 -10.51 -0.46
N SER A 159 3.81 -11.74 -0.91
CA SER A 159 2.79 -12.08 -1.90
C SER A 159 1.40 -12.07 -1.26
N ALA A 160 0.44 -11.40 -1.91
CA ALA A 160 -0.96 -11.49 -1.52
C ALA A 160 -1.59 -12.86 -1.82
N LYS A 161 -1.12 -13.54 -2.88
CA LYS A 161 -1.61 -14.85 -3.31
C LYS A 161 -1.09 -15.98 -2.42
N PHE A 162 0.19 -15.91 -2.03
CA PHE A 162 0.86 -16.92 -1.23
C PHE A 162 1.34 -16.31 0.09
N PRO A 163 0.44 -16.20 1.10
CA PRO A 163 0.81 -15.74 2.44
C PRO A 163 2.03 -16.50 2.98
N GLY A 164 2.97 -15.77 3.60
CA GLY A 164 4.22 -16.35 4.10
C GLY A 164 5.33 -16.51 3.05
N MET A 165 5.07 -16.13 1.79
CA MET A 165 6.09 -16.03 0.74
C MET A 165 6.45 -14.57 0.46
N CYS A 166 7.75 -14.30 0.38
CA CYS A 166 8.34 -12.98 0.21
C CYS A 166 9.18 -12.91 -1.07
N LEU A 167 9.20 -11.72 -1.67
CA LEU A 167 10.10 -11.40 -2.77
C LEU A 167 11.54 -11.49 -2.26
N ASP A 168 12.32 -12.37 -2.88
CA ASP A 168 13.67 -12.71 -2.46
C ASP A 168 14.64 -12.48 -3.62
N ALA A 169 15.66 -11.67 -3.37
CA ALA A 169 16.76 -11.42 -4.29
C ALA A 169 17.94 -12.36 -3.99
N ALA A 170 17.80 -13.65 -4.34
CA ALA A 170 18.79 -14.69 -4.05
C ALA A 170 20.22 -14.27 -4.45
N GLU A 171 20.34 -13.53 -5.56
CA GLU A 171 21.60 -13.01 -6.09
C GLU A 171 21.67 -11.47 -6.06
N ARG A 172 21.20 -10.85 -4.96
CA ARG A 172 21.03 -9.38 -4.79
C ARG A 172 22.22 -8.48 -5.17
N ASN A 173 23.44 -9.01 -5.30
CA ASN A 173 24.66 -8.25 -5.58
C ASN A 173 25.15 -8.40 -7.02
N SER A 174 24.49 -9.20 -7.85
CA SER A 174 24.88 -9.48 -9.24
C SER A 174 23.93 -8.80 -10.22
N ASP A 175 24.47 -8.26 -11.31
CA ASP A 175 23.64 -7.83 -12.44
C ASP A 175 23.07 -9.08 -13.14
N GLY A 176 21.77 -9.08 -13.38
CA GLY A 176 21.02 -10.27 -13.82
C GLY A 176 20.67 -11.23 -12.69
N GLY A 177 20.90 -10.84 -11.43
CA GLY A 177 20.66 -11.71 -10.29
C GLY A 177 19.21 -12.14 -10.16
N LEU A 178 18.99 -13.41 -9.79
CA LEU A 178 17.65 -13.98 -9.63
C LEU A 178 16.82 -13.25 -8.57
N VAL A 179 15.55 -12.99 -8.93
CA VAL A 179 14.47 -12.62 -8.02
C VAL A 179 13.37 -13.66 -8.14
N HIS A 180 12.86 -14.15 -7.00
CA HIS A 180 11.82 -15.17 -6.93
C HIS A 180 11.04 -15.03 -5.62
N LEU A 181 10.07 -15.91 -5.36
CA LEU A 181 9.48 -16.04 -4.03
C LEU A 181 10.25 -17.07 -3.19
N TRP A 182 10.40 -16.75 -1.92
CA TRP A 182 10.92 -17.65 -0.90
C TRP A 182 10.13 -17.50 0.40
N ASN A 183 10.24 -18.47 1.31
CA ASN A 183 9.64 -18.35 2.64
C ASN A 183 10.11 -17.05 3.30
N CYS A 184 9.16 -16.25 3.79
CA CYS A 184 9.45 -15.03 4.53
C CYS A 184 10.26 -15.36 5.78
N ASP A 185 11.44 -14.77 5.91
CA ASP A 185 12.27 -14.86 7.11
C ASP A 185 12.95 -13.50 7.34
N PRO A 186 12.54 -12.74 8.37
CA PRO A 186 13.06 -11.40 8.62
C PRO A 186 14.56 -11.39 8.97
N SER A 187 15.16 -12.54 9.31
CA SER A 187 16.61 -12.64 9.54
C SER A 187 17.42 -12.69 8.25
N ILE A 188 16.79 -12.95 7.09
CA ILE A 188 17.48 -13.16 5.81
C ILE A 188 17.53 -11.86 4.99
N ARG A 189 18.75 -11.37 4.77
CA ARG A 189 19.05 -10.07 4.15
C ARG A 189 18.67 -9.91 2.68
N ASN A 190 18.46 -10.99 1.94
CA ASN A 190 18.04 -10.96 0.53
C ASN A 190 16.54 -10.68 0.35
N GLN A 191 15.76 -10.71 1.44
CA GLN A 191 14.34 -10.36 1.45
C GLN A 191 14.10 -8.93 1.97
N HIS A 192 15.17 -8.22 2.31
CA HIS A 192 15.10 -6.85 2.80
C HIS A 192 15.13 -5.89 1.62
N TRP A 193 14.05 -5.15 1.47
CA TRP A 193 13.83 -4.14 0.45
C TRP A 193 13.68 -2.77 1.09
N ARG A 194 14.05 -1.76 0.31
CA ARG A 194 13.79 -0.36 0.60
C ARG A 194 13.09 0.22 -0.61
N ILE A 195 11.93 0.80 -0.37
CA ILE A 195 11.21 1.56 -1.38
C ILE A 195 11.43 3.04 -1.14
N THR A 196 11.93 3.75 -2.15
CA THR A 196 12.20 5.19 -2.11
C THR A 196 11.60 5.89 -3.30
N ASP A 197 11.11 7.11 -3.10
CA ASP A 197 10.67 7.97 -4.20
C ASP A 197 11.76 8.12 -5.27
N SER A 198 11.35 8.04 -6.54
CA SER A 198 12.23 8.19 -7.69
C SER A 198 11.84 9.36 -8.61
N GLY A 199 10.97 10.25 -8.11
CA GLY A 199 10.39 11.37 -8.85
C GLY A 199 9.10 11.03 -9.60
N GLY A 200 8.22 12.03 -9.74
CA GLY A 200 6.90 11.86 -10.33
C GLY A 200 5.96 11.06 -9.42
N ASP A 201 5.33 10.05 -10.00
CA ASP A 201 4.48 9.03 -9.36
C ASP A 201 5.19 7.68 -9.18
N HIS A 202 6.52 7.63 -9.35
CA HIS A 202 7.28 6.39 -9.34
C HIS A 202 8.18 6.24 -8.10
N VAL A 203 8.42 4.99 -7.71
CA VAL A 203 9.37 4.58 -6.68
C VAL A 203 10.48 3.69 -7.26
N GLU A 204 11.64 3.72 -6.64
CA GLU A 204 12.72 2.74 -6.80
C GLU A 204 12.60 1.68 -5.69
N ILE A 205 12.67 0.41 -6.07
CA ILE A 205 12.68 -0.71 -5.13
C ILE A 205 14.08 -1.28 -5.12
N LYS A 206 14.76 -1.20 -3.97
CA LYS A 206 16.16 -1.59 -3.82
C LYS A 206 16.30 -2.67 -2.76
N ALA A 207 17.06 -3.72 -3.04
CA ALA A 207 17.49 -4.64 -1.98
C ALA A 207 18.36 -3.84 -0.99
N THR A 208 17.97 -3.80 0.28
CA THR A 208 18.63 -2.99 1.33
C THR A 208 20.13 -3.25 1.40
N HIS A 209 20.54 -4.48 1.10
CA HIS A 209 21.93 -4.93 1.07
C HIS A 209 22.40 -5.35 -0.34
N GLY A 210 21.93 -4.67 -1.39
CA GLY A 210 22.26 -5.00 -2.76
C GLY A 210 21.80 -3.96 -3.79
N LYS A 211 21.41 -4.49 -4.96
CA LYS A 211 21.04 -3.78 -6.18
C LYS A 211 19.54 -3.48 -6.25
N CYS A 212 19.08 -2.92 -7.36
CA CYS A 212 17.69 -2.52 -7.57
C CYS A 212 16.89 -3.60 -8.30
N LEU A 213 15.60 -3.69 -7.95
CA LEU A 213 14.62 -4.50 -8.69
C LEU A 213 14.40 -3.85 -10.05
N ASP A 214 14.73 -4.57 -11.10
CA ASP A 214 14.80 -4.06 -12.46
C ASP A 214 13.99 -4.98 -13.39
N VAL A 215 13.28 -4.37 -14.33
CA VAL A 215 12.69 -5.10 -15.46
C VAL A 215 13.70 -5.11 -16.60
N SER A 216 14.11 -6.30 -17.03
CA SER A 216 15.11 -6.44 -18.10
C SER A 216 14.74 -5.64 -19.34
N HIS A 217 15.68 -4.82 -19.82
CA HIS A 217 15.47 -3.94 -20.98
C HIS A 217 14.92 -4.71 -22.19
N ASN A 218 15.40 -5.93 -22.40
CA ASN A 218 15.04 -6.74 -23.57
C ASN A 218 13.59 -7.23 -23.55
N THR A 219 12.92 -7.22 -22.40
CA THR A 219 11.59 -7.81 -22.21
C THR A 219 10.62 -6.90 -21.44
N ARG A 220 10.96 -5.62 -21.28
CA ARG A 220 10.22 -4.69 -20.39
C ARG A 220 8.82 -4.32 -20.86
N ASN A 221 8.47 -4.64 -22.09
CA ASN A 221 7.20 -4.33 -22.73
C ASN A 221 6.50 -5.59 -23.28
N THR A 222 6.76 -6.75 -22.69
CA THR A 222 6.21 -8.03 -23.13
C THR A 222 5.69 -8.84 -21.95
N GLU A 223 4.64 -9.61 -22.19
CA GLU A 223 4.15 -10.66 -21.29
C GLU A 223 5.28 -11.64 -20.95
N GLY A 224 5.39 -12.05 -19.69
CA GLY A 224 6.51 -12.90 -19.25
C GLY A 224 7.81 -12.16 -19.02
N GLY A 225 7.82 -10.82 -19.02
CA GLY A 225 9.04 -10.02 -18.94
C GLY A 225 9.90 -10.35 -17.71
N LEU A 226 11.21 -10.46 -17.91
CA LEU A 226 12.15 -10.84 -16.86
C LEU A 226 12.29 -9.71 -15.82
N VAL A 227 12.13 -10.09 -14.56
CA VAL A 227 12.47 -9.26 -13.39
C VAL A 227 13.75 -9.81 -12.77
N HIS A 228 14.73 -8.94 -12.54
CA HIS A 228 16.06 -9.32 -12.06
C HIS A 228 16.67 -8.23 -11.17
N MET A 229 17.84 -8.52 -10.62
CA MET A 229 18.65 -7.55 -9.90
C MET A 229 19.57 -6.81 -10.87
N TRP A 230 19.62 -5.48 -10.77
CA TRP A 230 20.51 -4.67 -11.60
C TRP A 230 21.05 -3.44 -10.87
N SER A 231 22.25 -3.01 -11.26
CA SER A 231 22.90 -1.80 -10.76
C SER A 231 21.92 -0.62 -10.73
N CYS A 232 21.77 -0.02 -9.55
CA CYS A 232 20.82 1.08 -9.36
C CYS A 232 21.21 2.28 -10.22
N GLY A 233 20.33 2.67 -11.14
CA GLY A 233 20.52 3.82 -12.03
C GLY A 233 19.85 5.09 -11.51
N GLY A 234 19.09 5.02 -10.40
CA GLY A 234 18.34 6.14 -9.86
C GLY A 234 17.31 6.68 -10.86
N GLN A 235 17.11 8.00 -10.87
CA GLN A 235 16.05 8.65 -11.64
C GLN A 235 16.17 8.50 -13.16
N THR A 236 17.31 8.08 -13.71
CA THR A 236 17.51 7.96 -15.15
C THR A 236 17.19 6.57 -15.70
N ASN A 237 17.11 5.55 -14.84
CA ASN A 237 16.79 4.19 -15.29
C ASN A 237 15.30 3.90 -15.17
N ASP A 238 14.60 4.00 -16.29
CA ASP A 238 13.16 3.72 -16.37
C ASP A 238 12.80 2.26 -16.07
N ASN A 239 13.74 1.32 -16.19
CA ASN A 239 13.54 -0.10 -15.84
C ASN A 239 13.43 -0.37 -14.34
N GLN A 240 13.79 0.60 -13.51
CA GLN A 240 13.80 0.50 -12.04
C GLN A 240 12.72 1.39 -11.41
N LYS A 241 11.80 1.90 -12.23
CA LYS A 241 10.69 2.74 -11.80
C LYS A 241 9.42 1.93 -11.72
N TRP A 242 8.86 1.91 -10.51
CA TRP A 242 7.67 1.17 -10.16
C TRP A 242 6.60 2.14 -9.69
N VAL A 243 5.34 1.88 -9.99
CA VAL A 243 4.18 2.58 -9.45
C VAL A 243 3.50 1.59 -8.53
N GLN A 244 3.38 1.98 -7.26
CA GLN A 244 2.42 1.34 -6.37
C GLN A 244 1.06 1.93 -6.71
N GLU A 245 0.36 1.32 -7.66
CA GLU A 245 -1.00 1.78 -7.93
C GLU A 245 -1.85 1.38 -6.74
N TYR A 246 -2.37 2.36 -6.00
CA TYR A 246 -3.59 2.08 -5.27
C TYR A 246 -4.64 1.85 -6.34
N GLU A 247 -5.25 0.67 -6.37
CA GLU A 247 -6.46 0.39 -7.15
C GLU A 247 -7.55 1.38 -6.71
N THR A 248 -7.49 2.56 -7.28
CA THR A 248 -8.69 3.19 -7.75
C THR A 248 -8.64 2.94 -9.22
N ASP A 249 -9.50 2.06 -9.71
CA ASP A 249 -10.05 2.27 -11.03
C ASP A 249 -10.77 3.62 -10.94
N ALA A 250 -10.00 4.71 -11.02
CA ALA A 250 -10.43 6.04 -10.59
C ALA A 250 -11.60 6.48 -11.45
N ALA A 251 -11.65 5.98 -12.69
CA ALA A 251 -12.77 6.08 -13.59
C ALA A 251 -14.01 5.35 -13.05
N GLU A 252 -13.90 4.09 -12.62
CA GLU A 252 -15.02 3.33 -12.04
C GLU A 252 -15.51 3.94 -10.72
N LYS A 253 -14.59 4.27 -9.80
CA LYS A 253 -14.93 4.87 -8.50
C LYS A 253 -15.56 6.26 -8.67
N ARG A 254 -15.04 7.06 -9.61
CA ARG A 254 -15.66 8.32 -10.00
C ARG A 254 -17.06 8.09 -10.59
N ALA A 255 -17.24 7.11 -11.47
CA ALA A 255 -18.55 6.80 -12.06
C ALA A 255 -19.58 6.41 -10.98
N GLN A 256 -19.17 5.59 -10.00
CA GLN A 256 -20.01 5.22 -8.84
C GLN A 256 -20.37 6.43 -7.98
N LEU A 257 -19.41 7.29 -7.65
CA LEU A 257 -19.64 8.51 -6.86
C LEU A 257 -20.52 9.51 -7.60
N VAL A 258 -20.28 9.72 -8.90
CA VAL A 258 -21.13 10.55 -9.76
C VAL A 258 -22.56 10.01 -9.74
N ALA A 259 -22.78 8.70 -9.92
CA ALA A 259 -24.11 8.10 -9.89
C ALA A 259 -24.81 8.26 -8.52
N PHE A 260 -24.07 8.10 -7.42
CA PHE A 260 -24.58 8.33 -6.06
C PHE A 260 -25.01 9.79 -5.84
N TYR A 261 -24.13 10.75 -6.14
CA TYR A 261 -24.42 12.17 -5.95
C TYR A 261 -25.51 12.65 -6.91
N GLN A 262 -25.53 12.19 -8.16
CA GLN A 262 -26.63 12.47 -9.10
C GLN A 262 -27.98 12.01 -8.56
N LYS A 263 -28.04 10.89 -7.83
CA LYS A 263 -29.29 10.33 -7.30
C LYS A 263 -29.74 10.98 -5.99
N TYR A 264 -28.80 11.34 -5.11
CA TYR A 264 -29.13 11.71 -3.74
C TYR A 264 -28.81 13.17 -3.39
N LYS A 265 -27.85 13.82 -4.07
CA LYS A 265 -27.41 15.22 -3.84
C LYS A 265 -26.80 15.84 -5.11
N PRO A 266 -27.62 16.16 -6.12
CA PRO A 266 -27.16 16.55 -7.47
C PRO A 266 -26.23 17.77 -7.50
N GLU A 267 -26.38 18.68 -6.53
CA GLU A 267 -25.55 19.88 -6.37
C GLU A 267 -24.08 19.58 -6.02
N GLN A 268 -23.76 18.34 -5.62
CA GLN A 268 -22.41 17.92 -5.26
C GLN A 268 -21.67 17.18 -6.39
N VAL A 269 -22.32 16.94 -7.53
CA VAL A 269 -21.71 16.21 -8.67
C VAL A 269 -20.48 16.94 -9.21
N GLU A 270 -20.50 18.27 -9.26
CA GLU A 270 -19.35 19.08 -9.71
C GLU A 270 -18.15 19.03 -8.75
N GLN A 271 -18.36 18.55 -7.52
CA GLN A 271 -17.31 18.44 -6.50
C GLN A 271 -16.65 17.05 -6.49
N VAL A 272 -17.19 16.07 -7.25
CA VAL A 272 -16.70 14.68 -7.24
C VAL A 272 -15.22 14.60 -7.63
N ASP A 273 -14.76 15.41 -8.59
CA ASP A 273 -13.36 15.43 -9.00
C ASP A 273 -12.43 15.94 -7.89
N ALA A 274 -12.84 17.00 -7.19
CA ALA A 274 -12.10 17.53 -6.03
C ALA A 274 -12.14 16.57 -4.83
N ILE A 275 -13.27 15.85 -4.63
CA ILE A 275 -13.39 14.80 -3.62
C ILE A 275 -12.46 13.64 -3.96
N MET A 276 -12.43 13.18 -5.21
CA MET A 276 -11.52 12.13 -5.68
C MET A 276 -10.06 12.54 -5.51
N GLU A 277 -9.71 13.80 -5.80
CA GLU A 277 -8.36 14.35 -5.60
C GLU A 277 -7.96 14.41 -4.12
N ALA A 278 -8.89 14.78 -3.24
CA ALA A 278 -8.70 14.76 -1.78
C ALA A 278 -8.62 13.32 -1.21
N TYR A 279 -9.37 12.38 -1.77
CA TYR A 279 -9.49 11.00 -1.28
C TYR A 279 -8.33 10.10 -1.73
N THR A 280 -7.90 10.23 -2.99
CA THR A 280 -6.85 9.38 -3.60
C THR A 280 -5.45 9.67 -3.05
N VAL A 281 -5.19 10.92 -2.64
CA VAL A 281 -3.81 11.34 -2.29
C VAL A 281 -3.70 11.96 -0.90
N GLN A 282 -4.77 12.33 -0.19
CA GLN A 282 -4.62 13.07 1.09
C GLN A 282 -4.99 12.26 2.34
N ALA A 283 -6.09 11.51 2.34
CA ALA A 283 -6.58 10.80 3.53
C ALA A 283 -5.74 9.56 3.91
N ILE A 284 -5.40 8.72 2.93
CA ILE A 284 -4.52 7.56 3.13
C ILE A 284 -3.08 8.04 3.38
N LYS A 285 -2.63 9.04 2.62
CA LYS A 285 -1.27 9.58 2.69
C LYS A 285 -0.95 10.31 3.99
N GLN A 286 -1.82 11.17 4.52
CA GLN A 286 -1.53 11.90 5.77
C GLN A 286 -1.54 10.99 7.01
N THR A 287 -2.41 9.98 7.03
CA THR A 287 -2.49 9.01 8.12
C THR A 287 -1.29 8.06 8.10
N CYS A 288 -0.85 7.61 6.93
CA CYS A 288 0.29 6.69 6.81
C CYS A 288 1.67 7.39 6.88
N MET A 289 1.79 8.66 6.44
CA MET A 289 3.06 9.42 6.45
C MET A 289 3.46 10.01 7.82
N ALA A 290 2.50 10.25 8.72
CA ALA A 290 2.79 10.81 10.04
C ALA A 290 3.70 9.90 10.90
N ARG A 291 3.80 8.59 10.58
CA ARG A 291 4.61 7.61 11.32
C ARG A 291 6.03 7.42 10.77
N TYR A 292 6.33 7.79 9.51
CA TYR A 292 7.67 7.64 8.92
C TYR A 292 8.57 8.87 9.12
N ASN A 293 7.99 10.05 9.36
CA ASN A 293 8.75 11.25 9.74
C ASN A 293 9.14 11.27 11.24
N ALA A 294 8.83 10.22 11.99
CA ALA A 294 9.44 9.94 13.29
C ALA A 294 10.57 8.92 13.07
N ASP A 295 11.77 9.45 12.84
CA ASP A 295 13.05 8.76 12.67
C ASP A 295 13.21 7.51 13.58
N PRO A 296 13.29 6.27 13.03
CA PRO A 296 13.60 5.07 13.81
C PRO A 296 15.07 4.96 14.25
N PHE A 297 15.92 5.94 13.90
CA PHE A 297 17.34 6.02 14.26
C PHE A 297 17.73 7.27 15.05
N GLN A 298 16.79 8.12 15.48
CA GLN A 298 17.11 9.15 16.47
C GLN A 298 17.23 8.49 17.84
N LYS A 299 18.49 8.22 18.20
CA LYS A 299 18.98 7.90 19.55
C LYS A 299 18.05 8.51 20.61
N ARG A 300 17.40 7.66 21.40
CA ARG A 300 16.86 8.08 22.70
C ARG A 300 18.02 8.74 23.46
N PRO A 301 17.88 9.98 23.97
CA PRO A 301 18.87 10.51 24.87
C PRO A 301 18.94 9.57 26.07
N ILE A 302 20.13 9.04 26.33
CA ILE A 302 20.45 8.37 27.59
C ILE A 302 20.25 9.44 28.66
N ILE A 303 19.19 9.32 29.45
CA ILE A 303 19.08 10.05 30.71
C ILE A 303 20.09 9.36 31.63
N ALA A 304 21.27 9.95 31.72
CA ALA A 304 22.23 9.62 32.77
C ALA A 304 21.67 10.13 34.09
N TRP A 305 21.60 9.24 35.08
CA TRP A 305 21.38 9.56 36.49
C TRP A 305 22.63 10.21 37.07
#